data_AF-A0A6J6FQX5-F1
#
_entry.id   AF-A0A6J6FQX5-F1
#
_cell.length_a   1.000
_cell.length_b   1.000
_cell.length_c   1.000
_cell.angle_alpha   90.00
_cell.angle_beta   90.00
_cell.angle_gamma   90.00
#
_symmetry.space_group_name_H-M   'P 1'
#
loop_
_entity.id
_entity.type
_entity.pdbx_description
1 polymer ?
#
loop_
_entity_poly.entity_id
_entity_poly.type
_entity_poly.pdbx_seq_one_letter_code
_entity_poly.pdbx_strand_id
1 'polypeptide(L)'
;MADGTLITRLTDEMATNARIIIQVGREMNIPNYGIVIALATAAQESTLRNLNYGDRDSVGLFQQRPSSGWGTPQQILDPRYATRAFFGGPGSPTPGNTRGLLDIAGWQNKSVAAAAQAVQISAFPDAYAKWEASAWNWLFELT
;
A
#
# COMPACT_ATOMS: atom_id res chain seq x y z
N MET A 1 24.19 -0.08 -21.10
CA MET A 1 23.67 1.21 -20.60
C MET A 1 22.88 0.88 -19.35
N ALA A 2 23.39 1.23 -18.17
CA ALA A 2 22.62 1.03 -16.93
C ALA A 2 21.43 1.98 -16.98
N ASP A 3 20.24 1.43 -17.19
CA ASP A 3 18.99 2.08 -16.81
C ASP A 3 19.09 2.35 -15.31
N GLY A 4 19.45 3.59 -14.96
CA GLY A 4 19.53 4.01 -13.58
C GLY A 4 18.12 4.13 -13.04
N THR A 5 17.60 3.04 -12.46
CA THR A 5 16.31 3.07 -11.80
C THR A 5 16.33 4.18 -10.75
N LEU A 6 15.52 5.21 -10.96
CA LEU A 6 15.46 6.38 -10.09
C LEU A 6 14.85 5.97 -8.75
N ILE A 7 15.68 6.00 -7.70
CA ILE A 7 15.21 5.82 -6.33
C ILE A 7 14.70 7.16 -5.79
N THR A 8 13.43 7.21 -5.43
CA THR A 8 12.84 8.39 -4.80
C THR A 8 13.31 8.49 -3.35
N ARG A 9 13.92 9.61 -2.98
CA ARG A 9 14.28 9.91 -1.59
C ARG A 9 13.03 10.21 -0.77
N LEU A 10 12.95 9.65 0.43
CA LEU A 10 11.86 9.92 1.36
C LEU A 10 12.01 11.30 2.00
N THR A 11 10.90 12.02 2.12
CA THR A 11 10.78 13.11 3.10
C THR A 11 10.46 12.52 4.49
N ASP A 12 10.53 13.34 5.54
CA ASP A 12 10.19 12.89 6.90
C ASP A 12 8.74 12.37 7.01
N GLU A 13 7.79 13.02 6.32
CA GLU A 13 6.39 12.57 6.25
C GLU A 13 6.31 11.18 5.59
N MET A 14 6.95 11.01 4.43
CA MET A 14 6.95 9.73 3.70
C MET A 14 7.61 8.63 4.52
N ALA A 15 8.74 8.92 5.18
CA ALA A 15 9.45 7.96 6.02
C ALA A 15 8.62 7.55 7.24
N THR A 16 7.87 8.47 7.84
CA THR A 16 6.96 8.18 8.95
C THR A 16 5.87 7.19 8.51
N ASN A 17 5.20 7.47 7.39
CA ASN A 17 4.14 6.60 6.88
C ASN A 17 4.68 5.25 6.38
N ALA A 18 5.83 5.23 5.72
CA ALA A 18 6.51 4.00 5.31
C ALA A 18 6.86 3.12 6.51
N ARG A 19 7.39 3.68 7.61
CA ARG A 19 7.64 2.94 8.86
C ARG A 19 6.36 2.34 9.42
N ILE A 20 5.24 3.04 9.37
CA ILE A 20 3.94 2.49 9.80
C ILE A 20 3.55 1.28 8.95
N ILE A 21 3.67 1.37 7.62
CA ILE A 21 3.37 0.26 6.71
C ILE A 21 4.24 -0.95 7.04
N ILE A 22 5.55 -0.74 7.23
CA ILE A 22 6.51 -1.79 7.58
C ILE A 22 6.16 -2.43 8.92
N GLN A 23 5.94 -1.62 9.97
CA GLN A 23 5.62 -2.12 11.31
C GLN A 23 4.32 -2.95 11.32
N VAL A 24 3.26 -2.46 10.69
CA VAL A 24 1.99 -3.20 10.60
C VAL A 24 2.17 -4.50 9.81
N GLY A 25 2.94 -4.47 8.72
CA GLY A 25 3.28 -5.68 7.98
C GLY A 25 4.03 -6.70 8.84
N ARG A 26 4.99 -6.27 9.66
CA ARG A 26 5.69 -7.14 10.62
C ARG A 26 4.76 -7.72 11.68
N GLU A 27 3.89 -6.90 12.27
CA GLU A 27 2.90 -7.34 13.26
C GLU A 27 1.95 -8.40 12.71
N MET A 28 1.59 -8.28 11.44
CA MET A 28 0.73 -9.24 10.72
C MET A 28 1.51 -10.43 10.14
N ASN A 29 2.82 -10.56 10.42
CA ASN A 29 3.71 -11.57 9.85
C ASN A 29 3.71 -11.61 8.32
N ILE A 30 3.56 -10.46 7.68
CA ILE A 30 3.60 -10.33 6.22
C ILE A 30 5.06 -10.48 5.76
N PRO A 31 5.34 -11.35 4.76
CA PRO A 31 6.66 -11.43 4.14
C PRO A 31 7.10 -10.08 3.56
N ASN A 32 8.42 -9.84 3.48
CA ASN A 32 8.97 -8.59 2.92
C ASN A 32 8.32 -8.21 1.58
N TYR A 33 8.06 -9.20 0.73
CA TYR A 33 7.42 -8.97 -0.57
C TYR A 33 6.04 -8.32 -0.47
N GLY A 34 5.21 -8.73 0.49
CA GLY A 34 3.90 -8.10 0.72
C GLY A 34 4.03 -6.66 1.23
N ILE A 35 5.02 -6.40 2.09
CA ILE A 35 5.33 -5.04 2.57
C ILE A 35 5.76 -4.14 1.42
N VAL A 36 6.61 -4.64 0.51
CA VAL A 36 7.04 -3.90 -0.70
C VAL A 36 5.84 -3.57 -1.59
N ILE A 37 4.90 -4.51 -1.78
CA ILE A 37 3.66 -4.26 -2.52
C ILE A 37 2.86 -3.12 -1.87
N ALA A 38 2.72 -3.11 -0.55
CA ALA A 38 2.02 -2.05 0.18
C ALA A 38 2.72 -0.68 0.04
N LEU A 39 4.05 -0.64 0.19
CA LEU A 39 4.85 0.58 0.03
C LEU A 39 4.74 1.15 -1.39
N ALA A 40 4.88 0.31 -2.41
CA ALA A 40 4.73 0.70 -3.81
C ALA A 40 3.31 1.20 -4.11
N THR A 41 2.30 0.55 -3.53
CA THR A 41 0.90 0.98 -3.68
C THR A 41 0.69 2.35 -3.05
N ALA A 42 1.05 2.55 -1.78
CA ALA A 42 0.85 3.84 -1.12
C ALA A 42 1.67 4.98 -1.77
N ALA A 43 2.85 4.67 -2.32
CA ALA A 43 3.61 5.64 -3.11
C ALA A 43 2.88 6.04 -4.40
N GLN A 44 2.27 5.08 -5.10
CA GLN A 44 1.50 5.38 -6.29
C GLN A 44 0.20 6.14 -6.00
N GLU A 45 -0.50 5.77 -4.93
CA GLU A 45 -1.81 6.35 -4.60
C GLU A 45 -1.69 7.76 -4.00
N SER A 46 -0.68 8.00 -3.15
CA SER A 46 -0.59 9.25 -2.41
C SER A 46 0.83 9.79 -2.24
N THR A 47 1.83 9.18 -2.88
CA THR A 47 3.25 9.48 -2.64
C THR A 47 3.62 9.28 -1.17
N LEU A 48 3.08 8.22 -0.52
CA LEU A 48 3.26 7.92 0.91
C LEU A 48 2.77 9.03 1.86
N ARG A 49 1.78 9.81 1.45
CA ARG A 49 1.15 10.87 2.27
C ARG A 49 -0.24 10.46 2.71
N ASN A 50 -0.64 10.84 3.92
CA ASN A 50 -1.95 10.47 4.45
C ASN A 50 -2.96 11.58 4.16
N LEU A 51 -3.51 11.56 2.93
CA LEU A 51 -4.32 12.67 2.40
C LEU A 51 -5.78 12.59 2.88
N ASN A 52 -6.38 13.71 3.28
CA ASN A 52 -7.80 13.80 3.62
C ASN A 52 -8.70 14.20 2.43
N TYR A 53 -8.18 14.06 1.23
CA TYR A 53 -8.86 14.30 -0.03
C TYR A 53 -8.33 13.33 -1.10
N GLY A 54 -9.06 13.27 -2.22
CA GLY A 54 -8.76 12.37 -3.33
C GLY A 54 -9.84 12.41 -4.40
N ASP A 55 -9.83 11.43 -5.30
CA ASP A 55 -10.92 11.24 -6.26
C ASP A 55 -12.19 10.75 -5.55
N ARG A 56 -13.33 11.42 -5.82
CA ARG A 56 -14.62 11.16 -5.16
C ARG A 56 -14.50 11.26 -3.63
N ASP A 57 -14.62 10.13 -2.92
CA ASP A 57 -14.51 10.00 -1.47
C ASP A 57 -13.25 9.24 -1.04
N SER A 58 -12.24 9.09 -1.91
CA SER A 58 -10.97 8.45 -1.54
C SER A 58 -10.17 9.30 -0.56
N VAL A 59 -9.61 8.64 0.46
CA VAL A 59 -8.73 9.26 1.47
C VAL A 59 -7.64 8.28 1.90
N GLY A 60 -6.67 8.80 2.66
CA GLY A 60 -5.61 8.04 3.30
C GLY A 60 -4.46 7.63 2.37
N LEU A 61 -3.54 6.82 2.94
CA LEU A 61 -2.33 6.33 2.27
C LEU A 61 -2.59 5.57 0.97
N PHE A 62 -3.68 4.81 0.93
CA PHE A 62 -4.02 3.91 -0.17
C PHE A 62 -5.15 4.45 -1.03
N GLN A 63 -5.57 5.71 -0.82
CA GLN A 63 -6.74 6.31 -1.50
C GLN A 63 -7.96 5.38 -1.48
N GLN A 64 -8.22 4.78 -0.32
CA GLN A 64 -9.33 3.88 -0.10
C GLN A 64 -10.64 4.67 0.02
N ARG A 65 -11.75 4.08 -0.45
CA ARG A 65 -13.06 4.72 -0.51
C ARG A 65 -14.02 4.16 0.55
N PRO A 66 -14.56 4.99 1.46
CA PRO A 66 -15.62 4.57 2.38
C PRO A 66 -16.81 3.94 1.67
N SER A 67 -17.27 4.53 0.57
CA SER A 67 -18.38 4.01 -0.25
C SER A 67 -18.12 2.63 -0.86
N SER A 68 -16.87 2.15 -0.86
CA SER A 68 -16.48 0.83 -1.38
C SER A 68 -16.17 -0.19 -0.28
N GLY A 69 -16.55 0.10 0.97
CA GLY A 69 -16.48 -0.84 2.10
C GLY A 69 -15.16 -0.84 2.87
N TRP A 70 -14.23 0.06 2.55
CA TRP A 70 -12.91 0.13 3.19
C TRP A 70 -12.93 0.68 4.64
N GLY A 71 -14.07 1.14 5.15
CA GLY A 71 -14.20 1.75 6.48
C GLY A 71 -14.78 3.17 6.44
N THR A 72 -14.93 3.82 7.59
CA THR A 72 -15.32 5.24 7.64
C THR A 72 -14.15 6.15 7.22
N PRO A 73 -14.39 7.41 6.80
CA PRO A 73 -13.31 8.34 6.49
C PRO A 73 -12.28 8.47 7.63
N GLN A 74 -12.75 8.52 8.89
CA GLN A 74 -11.89 8.61 10.06
C GLN A 74 -11.04 7.35 10.25
N GLN A 75 -11.59 6.17 9.97
CA GLN A 75 -10.83 4.92 10.02
C GLN A 75 -9.77 4.86 8.91
N ILE A 76 -10.13 5.21 7.68
CA ILE A 76 -9.19 5.18 6.55
C ILE A 76 -8.07 6.22 6.72
N LEU A 77 -8.34 7.33 7.42
CA LEU A 77 -7.32 8.32 7.79
C LEU A 77 -6.39 7.88 8.92
N ASP A 78 -6.62 6.74 9.59
CA ASP A 78 -5.61 6.11 10.43
C ASP A 78 -4.71 5.23 9.55
N PRO A 79 -3.41 5.60 9.38
CA PRO A 79 -2.47 4.82 8.56
C PRO A 79 -2.36 3.35 8.96
N ARG A 80 -2.51 3.03 10.25
CA ARG A 80 -2.44 1.64 10.72
C ARG A 80 -3.67 0.86 10.31
N TYR A 81 -4.85 1.46 10.45
CA TYR A 81 -6.10 0.87 9.99
C TYR A 81 -6.05 0.63 8.48
N ALA A 82 -5.72 1.66 7.69
CA ALA A 82 -5.68 1.58 6.24
C ALA A 82 -4.68 0.51 5.74
N THR A 83 -3.52 0.40 6.41
CA THR A 83 -2.53 -0.64 6.10
C THR A 83 -3.04 -2.05 6.40
N ARG A 84 -3.68 -2.27 7.56
CA ARG A 84 -4.27 -3.59 7.88
C ARG A 84 -5.38 -3.95 6.89
N ALA A 85 -6.20 -2.98 6.51
CA ALA A 85 -7.23 -3.16 5.49
C ALA A 85 -6.61 -3.52 4.13
N PHE A 86 -5.55 -2.82 3.70
CA PHE A 86 -4.83 -3.14 2.47
C PHE A 86 -4.28 -4.57 2.46
N PHE A 87 -3.67 -5.02 3.56
CA PHE A 87 -3.20 -6.40 3.66
C PHE A 87 -4.35 -7.41 3.64
N GLY A 88 -5.49 -7.08 4.24
CA GLY A 88 -6.65 -7.99 4.25
C GLY A 88 -6.43 -9.23 5.10
N GLY A 89 -7.11 -10.32 4.73
CA GLY A 89 -7.02 -11.61 5.44
C GLY A 89 -7.54 -11.56 6.88
N PRO A 90 -7.13 -12.53 7.74
CA PRO A 90 -7.68 -12.68 9.10
C PRO A 90 -7.46 -11.49 10.04
N GLY A 91 -6.44 -10.67 9.78
CA GLY A 91 -6.14 -9.46 10.57
C GLY A 91 -6.78 -8.19 10.03
N SER A 92 -7.62 -8.29 8.98
CA SER A 92 -8.28 -7.15 8.37
C SER A 92 -9.34 -6.54 9.30
N PRO A 93 -9.45 -5.20 9.38
CA PRO A 93 -10.57 -4.54 10.02
C PRO A 93 -11.83 -4.46 9.14
N THR A 94 -11.78 -4.98 7.90
CA THR A 94 -12.90 -4.98 6.94
C THR A 94 -13.36 -6.39 6.51
N PRO A 95 -13.44 -7.38 7.43
CA PRO A 95 -13.73 -8.76 7.06
C PRO A 95 -15.10 -8.88 6.37
N GLY A 96 -15.14 -9.56 5.22
CA GLY A 96 -16.36 -9.77 4.44
C GLY A 96 -16.85 -8.55 3.65
N ASN A 97 -16.25 -7.36 3.82
CA ASN A 97 -16.63 -6.15 3.09
C ASN A 97 -15.72 -5.91 1.88
N THR A 98 -14.41 -5.85 2.10
CA THR A 98 -13.45 -5.55 1.04
C THR A 98 -12.22 -6.45 1.18
N ARG A 99 -11.81 -7.04 0.06
CA ARG A 99 -10.64 -7.92 -0.02
C ARG A 99 -9.34 -7.10 -0.02
N GLY A 100 -8.34 -7.56 0.73
CA GLY A 100 -6.98 -7.04 0.68
C GLY A 100 -6.02 -7.99 -0.06
N LEU A 101 -4.73 -7.71 0.06
CA LEU A 101 -3.66 -8.47 -0.61
C LEU A 101 -3.69 -9.98 -0.30
N LEU A 102 -3.84 -10.34 0.97
CA LEU A 102 -3.83 -11.74 1.42
C LEU A 102 -5.03 -12.55 0.92
N ASP A 103 -6.11 -11.89 0.51
CA ASP A 103 -7.30 -12.51 -0.04
C ASP A 103 -7.16 -12.80 -1.56
N ILE A 104 -6.05 -12.38 -2.17
CA ILE A 104 -5.78 -12.56 -3.61
C ILE A 104 -4.99 -13.86 -3.82
N ALA A 105 -5.62 -14.83 -4.47
CA ALA A 105 -4.97 -16.08 -4.82
C ALA A 105 -3.67 -15.85 -5.62
N GLY A 106 -2.57 -16.44 -5.13
CA GLY A 106 -1.26 -16.41 -5.79
C GLY A 106 -0.61 -15.02 -5.85
N TRP A 107 -0.97 -14.08 -4.97
CA TRP A 107 -0.38 -12.73 -4.95
C TRP A 107 1.15 -12.75 -4.85
N GLN A 108 1.73 -13.77 -4.20
CA GLN A 108 3.17 -13.95 -4.04
C GLN A 108 3.91 -14.17 -5.36
N ASN A 109 3.21 -14.67 -6.39
CA ASN A 109 3.76 -14.97 -7.71
C ASN A 109 3.43 -13.89 -8.74
N LYS A 110 2.67 -12.86 -8.36
CA LYS A 110 2.39 -11.70 -9.21
C LYS A 110 3.58 -10.74 -9.14
N SER A 111 3.79 -9.93 -10.17
CA SER A 111 4.66 -8.76 -10.03
C SER A 111 4.10 -7.78 -9.00
N VAL A 112 4.91 -6.86 -8.49
CA VAL A 112 4.46 -5.84 -7.52
C VAL A 112 3.28 -5.06 -8.07
N ALA A 113 3.36 -4.64 -9.33
CA ALA A 113 2.30 -3.92 -9.99
C ALA A 113 1.02 -4.75 -10.16
N ALA A 114 1.14 -6.01 -10.56
CA ALA A 114 -0.03 -6.89 -10.73
C ALA A 114 -0.70 -7.22 -9.38
N ALA A 115 0.07 -7.35 -8.30
CA ALA A 115 -0.47 -7.55 -6.96
C ALA A 115 -1.18 -6.29 -6.44
N ALA A 116 -0.53 -5.12 -6.55
CA ALA A 116 -1.11 -3.82 -6.18
C ALA A 116 -2.40 -3.54 -6.94
N GLN A 117 -2.37 -3.70 -8.26
CA GLN A 117 -3.54 -3.55 -9.13
C GLN A 117 -4.65 -4.53 -8.76
N ALA A 118 -4.33 -5.76 -8.39
CA ALA A 118 -5.34 -6.73 -8.01
C ALA A 118 -6.07 -6.33 -6.71
N VAL A 119 -5.46 -5.53 -5.83
CA VAL A 119 -6.12 -4.93 -4.66
C VAL A 119 -6.89 -3.67 -5.07
N GLN A 120 -6.24 -2.73 -5.76
CA GLN A 120 -6.78 -1.38 -5.99
C GLN A 120 -7.76 -1.28 -7.16
N ILE A 121 -7.61 -2.12 -8.19
CA ILE A 121 -8.45 -2.13 -9.39
C ILE A 121 -8.50 -0.74 -10.07
N SER A 122 -7.32 -0.13 -10.28
CA SER A 122 -7.20 1.19 -10.91
C SER A 122 -7.31 1.12 -12.45
N ALA A 123 -7.40 2.27 -13.11
CA ALA A 123 -7.35 2.35 -14.58
C ALA A 123 -5.94 2.21 -15.18
N PHE A 124 -4.89 2.22 -14.35
CA PHE A 124 -3.49 2.29 -14.80
C PHE A 124 -2.63 1.19 -14.13
N PRO A 125 -2.77 -0.07 -14.57
CA PRO A 125 -2.16 -1.23 -13.90
C PRO A 125 -0.63 -1.15 -13.81
N ASP A 126 0.03 -0.55 -14.79
CA ASP A 126 1.50 -0.48 -14.85
C ASP A 126 2.09 0.68 -14.01
N ALA A 127 1.25 1.59 -13.51
CA ALA A 127 1.72 2.78 -12.79
C ALA A 127 2.44 2.45 -11.48
N TYR A 128 2.16 1.29 -10.90
CA TYR A 128 2.81 0.80 -9.67
C TYR A 128 4.25 0.33 -9.91
N ALA A 129 4.57 -0.16 -11.12
CA ALA A 129 5.86 -0.81 -11.41
C ALA A 129 7.07 0.12 -11.17
N LYS A 130 6.91 1.42 -11.47
CA LYS A 130 7.97 2.43 -11.28
C LYS A 130 8.42 2.58 -9.81
N TRP A 131 7.59 2.17 -8.86
CA TRP A 131 7.88 2.30 -7.43
C TRP A 131 8.58 1.10 -6.82
N GLU A 132 8.66 -0.03 -7.52
CA GLU A 132 9.16 -1.29 -6.96
C GLU A 132 10.59 -1.17 -6.42
N ALA A 133 11.51 -0.59 -7.19
CA ALA A 133 12.89 -0.41 -6.74
C ALA A 133 13.01 0.52 -5.53
N SER A 134 12.22 1.61 -5.51
CA SER A 134 12.18 2.53 -4.37
C SER A 134 11.59 1.82 -3.13
N ALA A 135 10.53 1.05 -3.28
CA ALA A 135 9.89 0.32 -2.18
C ALA A 135 10.82 -0.71 -1.53
N TRP A 136 11.62 -1.44 -2.34
CA TRP A 136 12.68 -2.30 -1.82
C TRP A 136 13.74 -1.50 -1.06
N ASN A 137 14.21 -0.38 -1.65
CA ASN A 137 15.21 0.46 -1.00
C ASN A 137 14.74 1.03 0.34
N TRP A 138 13.52 1.56 0.40
CA TRP A 138 12.92 2.08 1.64
C TRP A 138 12.75 1.01 2.70
N LEU A 139 12.34 -0.21 2.32
CA LEU A 139 12.24 -1.32 3.27
C LEU A 139 13.59 -1.57 3.93
N PHE A 140 14.67 -1.66 3.17
CA PHE A 140 16.02 -1.91 3.71
C PHE A 140 16.60 -0.71 4.47
N GLU A 141 16.30 0.52 4.06
CA GLU A 141 16.76 1.73 4.74
C GLU A 141 16.12 1.90 6.12
N LEU A 142 14.89 1.44 6.29
CA LEU A 142 14.07 1.68 7.49
C LEU A 142 14.01 0.49 8.46
N THR A 143 14.70 -0.62 8.19
CA THR A 143 14.75 -1.82 9.05
C THR A 143 16.18 -2.24 9.36
#